data_AF-A0A4R6TVW1-F1
#
_entry.id   AF-A0A4R6TVW1-F1
#
_cell.length_a   1.000
_cell.length_b   1.000
_cell.length_c   1.000
_cell.angle_alpha   90.00
_cell.angle_beta   90.00
_cell.angle_gamma   90.00
#
_symmetry.space_group_name_H-M   'P 1'
#
loop_
_entity.id
_entity.type
_entity.pdbx_description
1 polymer ?
#
loop_
_entity_poly.entity_id
_entity_poly.type
_entity_poly.pdbx_seq_one_letter_code
_entity_poly.pdbx_strand_id
1 'polypeptide(L)' 'MKSIITRSRAAAHRAMARAALSADTSLTTRVNRYNHHMTKARSLEAVAGNQAGGAA' A
#
# COMPACT_ATOMS: atom_id res chain seq x y z
N MET A 1 4.17 -14.37 12.91
CA MET A 1 5.09 -13.27 12.52
C MET A 1 4.83 -12.68 11.13
N LYS A 2 4.65 -13.50 10.07
CA LYS A 2 4.53 -13.06 8.66
C LYS A 2 3.39 -12.06 8.39
N SER A 3 2.24 -12.20 9.08
CA SER A 3 1.03 -11.36 8.91
C SER A 3 1.13 -9.95 9.52
N ILE A 4 2.03 -9.72 10.48
CA ILE A 4 2.28 -8.38 11.02
C ILE A 4 3.13 -7.58 10.02
N ILE A 5 4.16 -8.23 9.46
CA ILE A 5 5.07 -7.61 8.48
C ILE A 5 4.33 -7.18 7.21
N THR A 6 3.37 -7.98 6.72
CA THR A 6 2.56 -7.62 5.53
C THR A 6 1.69 -6.39 5.78
N ARG A 7 1.06 -6.29 6.96
CA ARG A 7 0.28 -5.10 7.36
C ARG A 7 1.14 -3.85 7.50
N SER A 8 2.32 -3.96 8.11
CA SER A 8 3.27 -2.82 8.22
C SER A 8 3.74 -2.34 6.85
N ARG A 9 4.00 -3.26 5.90
CA ARG A 9 4.35 -2.92 4.52
C ARG A 9 3.21 -2.22 3.78
N ALA A 10 1.96 -2.68 3.96
CA ALA A 10 0.80 -2.01 3.38
C ALA A 10 0.67 -0.57 3.91
N ALA A 11 0.82 -0.37 5.22
CA ALA A 11 0.79 0.96 5.84
C ALA A 11 1.92 1.88 5.31
N ALA A 12 3.13 1.36 5.14
CA ALA A 12 4.25 2.10 4.57
C ALA A 12 3.97 2.56 3.13
N HIS A 13 3.36 1.72 2.30
CA HIS A 13 2.94 2.10 0.96
C HIS A 13 1.88 3.20 0.96
N ARG A 14 0.90 3.16 1.88
CA ARG A 14 -0.07 4.26 2.02
C ARG A 14 0.60 5.57 2.42
N ALA A 15 1.58 5.54 3.32
CA ALA A 15 2.36 6.73 3.69
C ALA A 15 3.14 7.31 2.49
N MET A 16 3.83 6.44 1.73
CA MET A 16 4.52 6.85 0.50
C MET A 16 3.58 7.40 -0.57
N ALA A 17 2.37 6.83 -0.71
CA ALA A 17 1.35 7.35 -1.62
C ALA A 17 0.95 8.80 -1.26
N ARG A 18 0.78 9.10 0.03
CA ARG A 18 0.46 10.46 0.51
C ARG A 18 1.62 11.42 0.29
N ALA A 19 2.86 10.99 0.52
CA ALA A 19 4.06 11.78 0.23
C ALA A 19 4.21 12.05 -1.29
N ALA A 20 3.80 11.11 -2.15
CA ALA A 20 3.79 11.34 -3.59
C ALA A 20 2.78 12.43 -4.01
N LEU A 21 1.67 12.57 -3.29
CA LEU A 21 0.72 13.66 -3.52
C LEU A 21 1.25 15.01 -3.06
N SER A 22 2.14 15.08 -2.07
CA SER A 22 2.72 16.35 -1.60
C SER A 22 3.97 16.79 -2.35
N ALA A 23 4.54 15.97 -3.23
CA ALA A 23 5.75 16.31 -3.97
C ALA A 23 5.48 17.30 -5.12
N ASP A 24 6.42 18.23 -5.36
CA ASP A 24 6.31 19.31 -6.38
C ASP A 24 6.53 18.87 -7.84
N THR A 25 6.44 17.57 -8.11
CA THR A 25 6.52 17.04 -9.49
C THR A 25 5.22 17.23 -10.25
N SER A 26 5.22 17.02 -11.57
CA SER A 26 4.01 17.14 -12.39
C SER A 26 2.85 16.30 -11.85
N LEU A 27 1.62 16.77 -12.07
CA LEU A 27 0.41 16.11 -11.58
C LEU A 27 0.34 14.64 -12.03
N THR A 28 0.63 14.38 -13.31
CA THR A 28 0.68 13.02 -13.87
C THR A 28 1.66 12.13 -13.12
N THR A 29 2.84 12.66 -12.78
CA THR A 29 3.86 11.93 -12.04
C THR A 29 3.40 11.60 -10.61
N ARG A 30 2.78 12.55 -9.93
CA ARG A 30 2.23 12.38 -8.57
C ARG A 30 1.15 11.30 -8.55
N VAL A 31 0.20 11.36 -9.48
CA VAL A 31 -0.89 10.37 -9.62
C VAL A 31 -0.34 8.99 -9.95
N ASN A 32 0.62 8.87 -10.87
CA ASN A 32 1.23 7.59 -11.21
C ASN A 32 1.95 6.94 -10.01
N ARG A 33 2.73 7.72 -9.25
CA ARG A 33 3.39 7.24 -8.02
C ARG A 33 2.39 6.86 -6.94
N TYR A 34 1.34 7.67 -6.76
CA TYR A 34 0.25 7.36 -5.84
C TYR A 34 -0.40 6.02 -6.19
N ASN A 35 -0.79 5.82 -7.45
CA ASN A 35 -1.41 4.59 -7.93
C ASN A 35 -0.47 3.40 -7.76
N HIS A 36 0.82 3.55 -8.08
CA HIS A 36 1.81 2.50 -7.88
C HIS A 36 1.89 2.02 -6.42
N HIS A 37 1.92 2.96 -5.47
CA HIS A 37 1.95 2.63 -4.04
C HIS A 37 0.61 2.03 -3.54
N MET A 38 -0.53 2.57 -3.99
CA MET A 38 -1.84 2.05 -3.60
C MET A 38 -2.10 0.64 -4.14
N THR A 39 -1.66 0.32 -5.35
CA THR A 39 -1.76 -1.05 -5.90
C THR A 39 -0.97 -2.05 -5.05
N LYS A 40 0.24 -1.68 -4.62
CA LYS A 40 1.04 -2.52 -3.71
C LYS A 40 0.39 -2.67 -2.33
N ALA A 41 -0.15 -1.60 -1.77
CA ALA A 41 -0.86 -1.65 -0.49
C ALA A 41 -2.08 -2.60 -0.55
N ARG A 42 -2.91 -2.45 -1.58
CA ARG A 42 -4.10 -3.31 -1.79
C ARG A 42 -3.72 -4.79 -2.00
N SER A 43 -2.67 -5.06 -2.75
CA SER A 43 -2.16 -6.44 -2.94
C SER A 43 -1.70 -7.05 -1.61
N LEU A 44 -0.96 -6.29 -0.80
CA LEU A 44 -0.51 -6.75 0.52
C LEU A 44 -1.67 -6.94 1.51
N GLU A 45 -2.69 -6.09 1.44
CA GLU A 45 -3.93 -6.23 2.22
C GLU A 45 -4.73 -7.45 1.80
N ALA A 46 -4.87 -7.73 0.50
CA ALA A 46 -5.54 -8.93 0.00
C ALA A 46 -4.83 -10.20 0.51
N VAL A 47 -3.50 -10.23 0.46
CA VAL A 47 -2.71 -11.34 1.03
C VAL A 47 -2.90 -11.41 2.54
N ALA A 48 -2.87 -10.28 3.27
CA ALA A 48 -3.06 -10.27 4.71
C ALA A 48 -4.48 -10.65 5.16
N GLY A 49 -5.50 -10.29 4.38
CA GLY A 49 -6.91 -10.63 4.59
C GLY A 49 -7.19 -12.10 4.31
N ASN A 50 -6.60 -12.66 3.25
CA ASN A 50 -6.67 -14.10 2.96
C ASN A 50 -6.03 -14.95 4.06
N GLN A 51 -5.00 -14.42 4.74
CA GLN A 51 -4.37 -15.08 5.90
C GLN A 51 -5.19 -14.95 7.20
N ALA A 52 -6.14 -14.01 7.28
CA ALA A 52 -7.03 -13.84 8.43
C ALA A 52 -8.34 -14.63 8.30
N GLY A 53 -8.69 -15.06 7.07
CA GLY A 53 -9.88 -15.85 6.77
C GLY A 53 -9.72 -17.38 6.84
N GLY A 54 -8.55 -17.90 7.26
CA GLY A 54 -8.33 -19.34 7.50
C GLY A 54 -8.85 -19.84 8.85
N ALA A 55 -9.87 -19.18 9.39
CA ALA A 55 -10.57 -19.55 10.61
C ALA A 55 -12.07 -19.36 10.37
N ALA A 56 -12.63 -20.23 9.52
CA ALA A 56 -14.06 -20.49 9.40
C ALA A 56 -14.23 -21.94 8.97
#